data_AF-B2IX55-F1
#
_entry.id   AF-B2IX55-F1
#
_cell.length_a   1.000
_cell.length_b   1.000
_cell.length_c   1.000
_cell.angle_alpha   90.00
_cell.angle_beta   90.00
_cell.angle_gamma   90.00
#
_symmetry.space_group_name_H-M   'P 1'
#
loop_
_entity.id
_entity.type
_entity.pdbx_description
1 polymer ?
#
loop_
_entity_poly.entity_id
_entity_poly.type
_entity_poly.pdbx_seq_one_letter_code
_entity_poly.pdbx_strand_id
1 'polypeptide(L)'
;MDKNNFEAFTNFPALKKNALKVCGQEFIDSLTKKGIYAKDSQFWDEVNKKLNIPDDAYESKQTREQTEREQVLLENKAKKQAKNEKLLANKTEVLSENRKDWKITVFELTESDIFGKSFIAECTKEPDLQEKTSFCNTKGDAYSQACNLVDQFEIKQESLRIFREHYAVIKPLYLMIIYLSSVDQHNEYLNNNREKSKENFTGVNCWNGFDFDIINALVAEGLLEFSSNKNKLIMKKQAMNVAREVLKKINIDGVDKLLEQREYHEEYINYIK
;
A
#
# COMPACT_ATOMS: atom_id res chain seq x y z
N MET A 1 17.59 -2.39 -27.10
CA MET A 1 16.12 -2.20 -27.05
C MET A 1 15.55 -1.96 -28.45
N ASP A 2 16.38 -2.15 -29.47
CA ASP A 2 16.23 -1.48 -30.76
C ASP A 2 15.26 -2.23 -31.67
N LYS A 3 15.17 -3.56 -31.50
CA LYS A 3 14.09 -4.38 -32.05
C LYS A 3 12.72 -3.89 -31.60
N ASN A 4 12.59 -3.52 -30.33
CA ASN A 4 11.31 -3.12 -29.75
C ASN A 4 10.89 -1.73 -30.26
N ASN A 5 11.85 -0.83 -30.49
CA ASN A 5 11.60 0.47 -31.12
C ASN A 5 11.14 0.31 -32.57
N PHE A 6 11.77 -0.59 -33.34
CA PHE A 6 11.31 -0.96 -34.69
C PHE A 6 9.87 -1.47 -34.68
N GLU A 7 9.55 -2.41 -33.79
CA GLU A 7 8.20 -2.98 -33.66
C GLU A 7 7.18 -1.94 -33.21
N ALA A 8 7.54 -1.07 -32.26
CA ALA A 8 6.67 -0.04 -31.75
C ALA A 8 6.32 1.00 -32.82
N PHE A 9 7.31 1.44 -33.60
CA PHE A 9 7.13 2.48 -34.61
C PHE A 9 6.48 1.96 -35.90
N THR A 10 6.88 0.77 -36.36
CA THR A 10 6.42 0.23 -37.65
C THR A 10 5.21 -0.69 -37.55
N ASN A 11 4.86 -1.15 -36.34
CA ASN A 11 3.86 -2.19 -36.06
C ASN A 11 4.13 -3.54 -36.76
N PHE A 12 5.36 -3.78 -37.23
CA PHE A 12 5.79 -5.06 -37.78
C PHE A 12 6.73 -5.78 -36.82
N PRO A 13 6.63 -7.11 -36.68
CA PRO A 13 7.62 -7.89 -35.91
C PRO A 13 9.06 -7.66 -36.41
N ALA A 14 10.03 -7.67 -35.51
CA ALA A 14 11.46 -7.47 -35.81
C ALA A 14 12.07 -8.68 -36.53
N LEU A 15 11.68 -8.87 -37.79
CA LEU A 15 12.15 -9.91 -38.68
C LEU A 15 12.90 -9.30 -39.87
N LYS A 16 13.97 -9.96 -40.36
CA LYS A 16 14.74 -9.50 -41.52
C LYS A 16 13.87 -9.20 -42.73
N LYS A 17 12.84 -10.02 -42.99
CA LYS A 17 11.87 -9.82 -44.08
C LYS A 17 11.09 -8.51 -43.96
N ASN A 18 10.78 -8.09 -42.73
CA ASN A 18 10.05 -6.86 -42.46
C ASN A 18 11.00 -5.67 -42.60
N ALA A 19 12.23 -5.75 -42.05
CA ALA A 19 13.26 -4.73 -42.27
C ALA A 19 13.60 -4.54 -43.75
N LEU A 20 13.64 -5.62 -44.54
CA LEU A 20 13.79 -5.58 -46.00
C LEU A 20 12.64 -4.82 -46.68
N LYS A 21 11.40 -5.03 -46.21
CA LYS A 21 10.21 -4.35 -46.74
C LYS A 21 10.24 -2.84 -46.46
N VAL A 22 10.73 -2.41 -45.30
CA VAL A 22 10.71 -0.99 -44.91
C VAL A 22 11.97 -0.23 -45.32
N CYS A 23 13.15 -0.87 -45.29
CA CYS A 23 14.44 -0.22 -45.58
C CYS A 23 15.00 -0.52 -46.98
N GLY A 24 14.43 -1.49 -47.69
CA GLY A 24 14.87 -1.92 -49.02
C GLY A 24 16.01 -2.95 -49.01
N GLN A 25 16.08 -3.75 -50.08
CA GLN A 25 17.05 -4.84 -50.23
C GLN A 25 18.50 -4.35 -50.26
N GLU A 26 18.77 -3.26 -50.99
CA GLU A 26 20.12 -2.70 -51.15
C GLU A 26 20.77 -2.31 -49.81
N PHE A 27 19.98 -1.72 -48.91
CA PHE A 27 20.45 -1.33 -47.58
C PHE A 27 20.80 -2.55 -46.72
N ILE A 28 19.93 -3.56 -46.68
CA ILE A 28 20.16 -4.78 -45.90
C ILE A 28 21.34 -5.59 -46.46
N ASP A 29 21.52 -5.60 -47.78
CA ASP A 29 22.67 -6.24 -48.41
C ASP A 29 23.99 -5.51 -48.08
N SER A 30 23.95 -4.18 -47.96
CA SER A 30 25.11 -3.39 -47.52
C SER A 30 25.53 -3.71 -46.07
N LEU A 31 24.57 -3.96 -45.18
CA LEU A 31 24.84 -4.39 -43.79
C LEU A 31 25.39 -5.82 -43.75
N THR A 32 24.83 -6.71 -44.56
CA THR A 32 25.28 -8.10 -44.65
C THR A 32 26.72 -8.18 -45.20
N LYS A 33 27.09 -7.35 -46.19
CA LYS A 33 28.48 -7.23 -46.69
C LYS A 33 29.47 -6.73 -45.64
N LYS A 34 29.00 -5.96 -44.65
CA LYS A 34 29.80 -5.53 -43.49
C LYS A 34 29.85 -6.57 -42.36
N GLY A 35 29.25 -7.75 -42.57
CA GLY A 35 29.19 -8.82 -41.57
C GLY A 35 28.16 -8.60 -40.47
N ILE A 36 27.20 -7.68 -40.65
CA ILE A 36 26.14 -7.37 -39.68
C ILE A 36 24.86 -8.11 -40.10
N TYR A 37 24.38 -9.02 -39.26
CA TYR A 37 23.24 -9.88 -39.54
C TYR A 37 22.06 -9.60 -38.62
N ALA A 38 20.84 -9.97 -39.04
CA ALA A 38 19.60 -9.68 -38.29
C ALA A 38 19.51 -10.27 -36.86
N LYS A 39 20.41 -11.20 -36.52
CA LYS A 39 20.56 -11.74 -35.16
C LYS A 39 21.32 -10.78 -34.24
N ASP A 40 22.16 -9.92 -34.79
CA ASP A 40 23.03 -8.99 -34.07
C ASP A 40 22.24 -7.74 -33.65
N SER A 41 22.51 -7.19 -32.47
CA SER A 41 21.84 -5.96 -31.99
C SER A 41 22.12 -4.79 -32.93
N GLN A 42 23.37 -4.68 -33.38
CA GLN A 42 23.85 -3.64 -34.29
C GLN A 42 23.07 -3.55 -35.60
N PHE A 43 22.48 -4.66 -36.07
CA PHE A 43 21.62 -4.64 -37.25
C PHE A 43 20.39 -3.77 -37.04
N TRP A 44 19.77 -3.86 -35.86
CA TRP A 44 18.55 -3.14 -35.54
C TRP A 44 18.82 -1.68 -35.21
N ASP A 45 19.99 -1.36 -34.66
CA ASP A 45 20.44 0.02 -34.48
C ASP A 45 20.55 0.74 -35.82
N GLU A 46 21.20 0.11 -36.82
CA GLU A 46 21.35 0.68 -38.15
C GLU A 46 20.02 0.77 -38.92
N VAL A 47 19.14 -0.22 -38.74
CA VAL A 47 17.77 -0.18 -39.28
C VAL A 47 16.96 0.97 -38.66
N ASN A 48 17.01 1.16 -37.34
CA ASN A 48 16.32 2.24 -36.65
C ASN A 48 16.83 3.62 -37.07
N LYS A 49 18.16 3.78 -37.16
CA LYS A 49 18.78 5.01 -37.68
C LYS A 49 18.33 5.30 -39.12
N LYS A 50 18.30 4.28 -39.98
CA LYS A 50 17.86 4.45 -41.38
C LYS A 50 16.40 4.90 -41.48
N LEU A 51 15.56 4.45 -40.55
CA LEU A 51 14.14 4.81 -40.47
C LEU A 51 13.86 6.05 -39.60
N ASN A 52 14.89 6.68 -39.04
CA ASN A 52 14.77 7.79 -38.08
C ASN A 52 13.82 7.48 -36.91
N ILE A 53 13.87 6.25 -36.39
CA ILE A 53 13.04 5.83 -35.27
C ILE A 53 13.63 6.42 -33.97
N PRO A 54 12.83 7.15 -33.16
CA PRO A 54 13.28 7.64 -31.86
C PRO A 54 13.70 6.52 -30.92
N ASP A 55 14.73 6.76 -30.11
CA ASP A 55 15.27 5.78 -29.16
C ASP A 55 14.26 5.40 -28.05
N ASP A 56 13.27 6.25 -27.82
CA ASP A 56 12.19 6.07 -26.84
C ASP A 56 10.88 5.54 -27.47
N ALA A 57 10.86 5.19 -28.77
CA ALA A 57 9.62 4.84 -29.48
C ALA A 57 8.83 3.71 -28.80
N TYR A 58 9.52 2.73 -28.21
CA TYR A 58 8.89 1.66 -27.43
C TYR A 58 8.29 2.16 -26.11
N GLU A 59 9.03 2.98 -25.36
CA GLU A 59 8.56 3.55 -24.09
C GLU A 59 7.37 4.47 -24.33
N SER A 60 7.48 5.37 -25.31
CA SER A 60 6.40 6.27 -25.75
C SER A 60 5.12 5.51 -26.14
N LYS A 61 5.23 4.37 -26.84
CA LYS A 61 4.09 3.51 -27.16
C LYS A 61 3.49 2.85 -25.92
N GLN A 62 4.32 2.32 -25.03
CA GLN A 62 3.83 1.72 -23.78
C GLN A 62 3.12 2.72 -22.89
N THR A 63 3.69 3.93 -22.72
CA THR A 63 3.08 5.00 -21.94
C THR A 63 1.73 5.39 -22.54
N ARG A 64 1.64 5.55 -23.87
CA ARG A 64 0.37 5.86 -24.53
C ARG A 64 -0.68 4.77 -24.33
N GLU A 65 -0.31 3.49 -24.50
CA GLU A 65 -1.25 2.37 -24.29
C GLU A 65 -1.70 2.26 -22.83
N GLN A 66 -0.83 2.54 -21.87
CA GLN A 66 -1.18 2.59 -20.45
C GLN A 66 -2.16 3.74 -20.17
N THR A 67 -1.86 4.95 -20.65
CA THR A 67 -2.73 6.12 -20.49
C THR A 67 -4.09 5.90 -21.16
N GLU A 68 -4.15 5.32 -22.36
CA GLU A 68 -5.41 4.98 -23.03
C GLU A 68 -6.22 3.93 -22.23
N ARG A 69 -5.58 2.90 -21.68
CA ARG A 69 -6.25 1.92 -20.81
C ARG A 69 -6.78 2.55 -19.53
N GLU A 70 -5.98 3.39 -18.88
CA GLU A 70 -6.38 4.13 -17.67
C GLU A 70 -7.54 5.07 -17.96
N GLN A 71 -7.49 5.79 -19.07
CA GLN A 71 -8.56 6.69 -19.51
C GLN A 71 -9.86 5.91 -19.78
N VAL A 72 -9.80 4.79 -20.50
CA VAL A 72 -10.97 3.92 -20.72
C VAL A 72 -11.52 3.37 -19.40
N LEU A 73 -10.66 2.98 -18.47
CA LEU A 73 -11.07 2.53 -17.14
C LEU A 73 -11.76 3.65 -16.34
N LEU A 74 -11.21 4.86 -16.37
CA LEU A 74 -11.78 6.04 -15.71
C LEU A 74 -13.12 6.44 -16.33
N GLU A 75 -13.22 6.47 -17.65
CA GLU A 75 -14.47 6.73 -18.36
C GLU A 75 -15.54 5.67 -18.05
N ASN A 76 -15.16 4.39 -18.00
CA ASN A 76 -16.09 3.32 -17.63
C ASN A 76 -16.53 3.42 -16.17
N LYS A 77 -15.62 3.78 -15.25
CA LYS A 77 -15.96 4.07 -13.85
C LYS A 77 -16.91 5.26 -13.75
N ALA A 78 -16.64 6.36 -14.46
CA ALA A 78 -17.47 7.55 -14.47
C ALA A 78 -18.86 7.26 -15.07
N LYS A 79 -18.94 6.53 -16.19
CA LYS A 79 -20.22 6.09 -16.80
C LYS A 79 -21.01 5.20 -15.84
N LYS A 80 -20.34 4.27 -15.15
CA LYS A 80 -20.98 3.40 -14.15
C LYS A 80 -21.48 4.20 -12.95
N GLN A 81 -20.69 5.17 -12.48
CA GLN A 81 -21.05 6.05 -11.39
C GLN A 81 -22.25 6.94 -11.75
N ALA A 82 -22.22 7.61 -12.91
CA ALA A 82 -23.32 8.43 -13.40
C ALA A 82 -24.61 7.60 -13.60
N LYS A 83 -24.49 6.35 -14.10
CA LYS A 83 -25.64 5.44 -14.19
C LYS A 83 -26.20 5.06 -12.82
N ASN A 84 -25.33 4.77 -11.84
CA ASN A 84 -25.74 4.46 -10.48
C ASN A 84 -26.42 5.66 -9.81
N GLU A 85 -25.88 6.86 -9.98
CA GLU A 85 -26.46 8.10 -9.46
C GLU A 85 -27.84 8.38 -10.07
N LYS A 86 -27.98 8.20 -11.39
CA LYS A 86 -29.28 8.32 -12.06
C LYS A 86 -30.29 7.31 -11.52
N LEU A 87 -29.90 6.05 -11.34
CA LEU A 87 -30.77 5.01 -10.79
C LEU A 87 -31.20 5.33 -9.34
N LEU A 88 -30.28 5.86 -8.52
CA LEU A 88 -30.55 6.25 -7.14
C LEU A 88 -31.47 7.48 -7.03
N ALA A 89 -31.51 8.36 -8.05
CA ALA A 89 -32.37 9.55 -8.04
C ALA A 89 -33.87 9.22 -8.15
N ASN A 90 -34.22 8.11 -8.83
CA ASN A 90 -35.61 7.70 -9.11
C ASN A 90 -36.06 6.52 -8.23
N LYS A 91 -35.40 6.30 -7.09
CA LYS A 91 -35.66 5.18 -6.19
C LYS A 91 -36.91 5.42 -5.34
N THR A 92 -37.66 4.37 -5.07
CA THR A 92 -38.86 4.41 -4.20
C THR A 92 -38.60 3.61 -2.93
N GLU A 93 -38.94 4.17 -1.76
CA GLU A 93 -38.77 3.47 -0.49
C GLU A 93 -39.82 2.35 -0.36
N VAL A 94 -39.36 1.14 -0.01
CA VAL A 94 -40.21 -0.06 0.12
C VAL A 94 -40.15 -0.66 1.53
N LEU A 95 -39.12 -0.34 2.30
CA LEU A 95 -38.98 -0.74 3.69
C LEU A 95 -38.04 0.21 4.41
N SER A 96 -38.36 0.53 5.67
CA SER A 96 -37.41 1.15 6.57
C SER A 96 -37.54 0.52 7.95
N GLU A 97 -36.43 0.00 8.48
CA GLU A 97 -36.36 -0.63 9.79
C GLU A 97 -35.08 -0.24 10.52
N ASN A 98 -35.12 -0.33 11.86
CA ASN A 98 -33.96 -0.04 12.70
C ASN A 98 -33.29 -1.33 13.18
N ARG A 99 -31.96 -1.36 13.18
CA ARG A 99 -31.13 -2.46 13.71
C ARG A 99 -29.87 -1.90 14.37
N LYS A 100 -29.67 -2.16 15.67
CA LYS A 100 -28.46 -1.76 16.42
C LYS A 100 -28.10 -0.26 16.22
N ASP A 101 -29.12 0.59 16.32
CA ASP A 101 -29.04 2.05 16.09
C ASP A 101 -28.77 2.48 14.64
N TRP A 102 -28.75 1.55 13.69
CA TRP A 102 -28.77 1.85 12.26
C TRP A 102 -30.21 1.89 11.73
N LYS A 103 -30.51 2.87 10.89
CA LYS A 103 -31.66 2.87 10.01
C LYS A 103 -31.30 2.18 8.69
N ILE A 104 -31.94 1.06 8.39
CA ILE A 104 -31.82 0.33 7.13
C ILE A 104 -33.04 0.68 6.28
N THR A 105 -32.82 1.28 5.11
CA THR A 105 -33.88 1.65 4.17
C THR A 105 -33.68 0.93 2.84
N VAL A 106 -34.64 0.10 2.45
CA VAL A 106 -34.63 -0.62 1.17
C VAL A 106 -35.41 0.16 0.13
N PHE A 107 -34.80 0.37 -1.02
CA PHE A 107 -35.38 1.06 -2.15
C PHE A 107 -35.57 0.13 -3.34
N GLU A 108 -36.67 0.29 -4.05
CA GLU A 108 -36.92 -0.31 -5.37
C GLU A 108 -36.60 0.71 -6.46
N LEU A 109 -35.85 0.26 -7.46
CA LEU A 109 -35.43 1.06 -8.59
C LEU A 109 -36.46 0.93 -9.72
N THR A 110 -37.08 2.04 -10.08
CA THR A 110 -38.16 2.11 -11.07
C THR A 110 -37.68 1.97 -12.51
N GLU A 111 -36.44 2.38 -12.82
CA GLU A 111 -35.81 2.22 -14.14
C GLU A 111 -35.06 0.88 -14.22
N SER A 112 -35.79 -0.24 -14.38
CA SER A 112 -35.20 -1.55 -14.67
C SER A 112 -34.76 -1.67 -16.13
N ASP A 113 -33.73 -0.95 -16.55
CA ASP A 113 -33.43 -0.82 -17.98
C ASP A 113 -32.79 -2.08 -18.62
N ILE A 114 -32.37 -3.09 -17.84
CA ILE A 114 -31.82 -4.36 -18.39
C ILE A 114 -32.01 -5.58 -17.46
N PHE A 115 -32.18 -5.41 -16.15
CA PHE A 115 -32.06 -6.49 -15.15
C PHE A 115 -33.36 -6.89 -14.42
N GLY A 116 -34.52 -6.37 -14.81
CA GLY A 116 -35.77 -6.55 -14.04
C GLY A 116 -35.78 -5.73 -12.74
N LYS A 117 -36.75 -5.99 -11.85
CA LYS A 117 -36.87 -5.30 -10.55
C LYS A 117 -35.55 -5.39 -9.78
N SER A 118 -34.99 -4.24 -9.42
CA SER A 118 -33.73 -4.15 -8.70
C SER A 118 -33.92 -3.39 -7.41
N PHE A 119 -33.33 -3.90 -6.34
CA PHE A 119 -33.40 -3.38 -4.99
C PHE A 119 -32.00 -3.03 -4.48
N ILE A 120 -31.94 -2.00 -3.65
CA ILE A 120 -30.74 -1.59 -2.92
C ILE A 120 -31.15 -1.19 -1.51
N ALA A 121 -30.29 -1.47 -0.53
CA ALA A 121 -30.49 -0.99 0.83
C ALA A 121 -29.41 0.03 1.20
N GLU A 122 -29.83 1.09 1.89
CA GLU A 122 -28.96 2.08 2.50
C GLU A 122 -29.04 1.94 4.02
N CYS A 123 -27.88 1.86 4.66
CA CYS A 123 -27.74 1.77 6.10
C CYS A 123 -27.19 3.11 6.60
N THR A 124 -27.86 3.73 7.57
CA THR A 124 -27.47 5.03 8.13
C THR A 124 -27.48 4.96 9.65
N LYS A 125 -26.36 5.26 10.31
CA LYS A 125 -26.29 5.37 11.80
C LYS A 125 -26.29 6.82 12.26
N GLU A 126 -25.52 7.65 11.56
CA GLU A 126 -25.33 9.08 11.75
C GLU A 126 -25.35 9.77 10.37
N PRO A 127 -25.54 11.10 10.26
CA PRO A 127 -25.66 11.78 8.96
C PRO A 127 -24.52 11.47 7.99
N ASP A 128 -23.32 11.30 8.53
CA ASP A 128 -22.07 11.11 7.77
C ASP A 128 -21.70 9.64 7.57
N LEU A 129 -22.34 8.71 8.28
CA LEU A 129 -22.05 7.27 8.19
C LEU A 129 -23.15 6.55 7.43
N GLN A 130 -22.92 6.44 6.11
CA GLN A 130 -23.83 5.80 5.17
C GLN A 130 -23.12 4.68 4.42
N GLU A 131 -23.70 3.49 4.48
CA GLU A 131 -23.25 2.31 3.73
C GLU A 131 -24.36 1.84 2.80
N LYS A 132 -24.01 1.31 1.62
CA LYS A 132 -24.98 0.84 0.64
C LYS A 132 -24.68 -0.59 0.22
N THR A 133 -25.73 -1.39 0.05
CA THR A 133 -25.58 -2.74 -0.50
C THR A 133 -25.33 -2.71 -2.00
N SER A 134 -24.96 -3.87 -2.54
CA SER A 134 -25.02 -4.10 -3.98
C SER A 134 -26.47 -4.16 -4.48
N PHE A 135 -26.66 -3.95 -5.78
CA PHE A 135 -27.95 -4.16 -6.43
C PHE A 135 -28.33 -5.65 -6.43
N CYS A 136 -29.58 -5.95 -6.11
CA CYS A 136 -30.08 -7.31 -6.03
C CYS A 136 -31.53 -7.43 -6.53
N ASN A 137 -31.97 -8.66 -6.80
CA ASN A 137 -33.24 -8.89 -7.50
C ASN A 137 -34.46 -8.91 -6.56
N THR A 138 -34.24 -8.99 -5.23
CA THR A 138 -35.33 -9.07 -4.25
C THR A 138 -35.12 -8.13 -3.07
N LYS A 139 -36.24 -7.64 -2.51
CA LYS A 139 -36.27 -6.85 -1.27
C LYS A 139 -35.61 -7.61 -0.10
N GLY A 140 -35.86 -8.91 0.00
CA GLY A 140 -35.33 -9.75 1.09
C GLY A 140 -33.80 -9.84 1.04
N ASP A 141 -33.23 -10.01 -0.16
CA ASP A 141 -31.78 -10.04 -0.34
C ASP A 141 -31.14 -8.69 0.00
N ALA A 142 -31.75 -7.57 -0.43
CA ALA A 142 -31.28 -6.23 -0.10
C ALA A 142 -31.20 -6.01 1.41
N TYR A 143 -32.28 -6.37 2.12
CA TYR A 143 -32.36 -6.24 3.56
C TYR A 143 -31.38 -7.16 4.30
N SER A 144 -31.25 -8.42 3.86
CA SER A 144 -30.31 -9.38 4.44
C SER A 144 -28.85 -8.94 4.25
N GLN A 145 -28.49 -8.45 3.06
CA GLN A 145 -27.18 -7.85 2.81
C GLN A 145 -26.92 -6.65 3.72
N ALA A 146 -27.90 -5.77 3.90
CA ALA A 146 -27.78 -4.62 4.79
C ALA A 146 -27.59 -5.05 6.26
N CYS A 147 -28.35 -6.04 6.74
CA CYS A 147 -28.17 -6.58 8.09
C CYS A 147 -26.75 -7.13 8.28
N ASN A 148 -26.23 -7.86 7.30
CA ASN A 148 -24.86 -8.39 7.35
C ASN A 148 -23.81 -7.28 7.35
N LEU A 149 -23.99 -6.22 6.54
CA LEU A 149 -23.11 -5.05 6.54
C LEU A 149 -23.07 -4.37 7.91
N VAL A 150 -24.25 -4.11 8.49
CA VAL A 150 -24.37 -3.51 9.84
C VAL A 150 -23.69 -4.40 10.88
N ASP A 151 -23.96 -5.71 10.87
CA ASP A 151 -23.37 -6.63 11.84
C ASP A 151 -21.83 -6.70 11.70
N GLN A 152 -21.30 -6.76 10.48
CA GLN A 152 -19.86 -6.73 10.22
C GLN A 152 -19.22 -5.41 10.69
N PHE A 153 -19.91 -4.29 10.45
CA PHE A 153 -19.43 -2.99 10.91
C PHE A 153 -19.34 -2.94 12.44
N GLU A 154 -20.41 -3.34 13.15
CA GLU A 154 -20.41 -3.35 14.61
C GLU A 154 -19.35 -4.28 15.19
N ILE A 155 -19.18 -5.49 14.62
CA ILE A 155 -18.11 -6.42 15.02
C ILE A 155 -16.74 -5.77 14.82
N LYS A 156 -16.52 -5.09 13.69
CA LYS A 156 -15.25 -4.43 13.40
C LYS A 156 -14.99 -3.27 14.36
N GLN A 157 -15.98 -2.43 14.63
CA GLN A 157 -15.85 -1.33 15.60
C GLN A 157 -15.55 -1.85 17.00
N GLU A 158 -16.23 -2.90 17.42
CA GLU A 158 -16.02 -3.52 18.72
C GLU A 158 -14.61 -4.13 18.83
N SER A 159 -14.16 -4.85 17.80
CA SER A 159 -12.79 -5.38 17.75
C SER A 159 -11.73 -4.28 17.83
N LEU A 160 -11.98 -3.13 17.19
CA LEU A 160 -11.09 -1.99 17.20
C LEU A 160 -11.10 -1.27 18.55
N ARG A 161 -12.26 -1.19 19.22
CA ARG A 161 -12.38 -0.69 20.60
C ARG A 161 -11.57 -1.55 21.55
N ILE A 162 -11.78 -2.87 21.52
CA ILE A 162 -11.03 -3.85 22.34
C ILE A 162 -9.53 -3.73 22.08
N PHE A 163 -9.12 -3.65 20.80
CA PHE A 163 -7.72 -3.47 20.44
C PHE A 163 -7.14 -2.18 21.03
N ARG A 164 -7.85 -1.04 20.94
CA ARG A 164 -7.38 0.25 21.49
C ARG A 164 -7.23 0.20 23.01
N GLU A 165 -8.18 -0.40 23.70
CA GLU A 165 -8.14 -0.57 25.16
C GLU A 165 -6.96 -1.45 25.57
N HIS A 166 -6.77 -2.58 24.90
CA HIS A 166 -5.63 -3.48 25.11
C HIS A 166 -4.30 -2.79 24.79
N TYR A 167 -4.21 -2.13 23.64
CA TYR A 167 -3.02 -1.44 23.18
C TYR A 167 -2.59 -0.32 24.13
N ALA A 168 -3.52 0.44 24.70
CA ALA A 168 -3.21 1.50 25.66
C ALA A 168 -2.45 0.97 26.90
N VAL A 169 -2.79 -0.24 27.36
CA VAL A 169 -2.13 -0.90 28.50
C VAL A 169 -0.83 -1.58 28.08
N ILE A 170 -0.84 -2.27 26.95
CA ILE A 170 0.30 -3.09 26.51
C ILE A 170 1.44 -2.25 25.94
N LYS A 171 1.15 -1.14 25.25
CA LYS A 171 2.14 -0.22 24.67
C LYS A 171 3.31 0.12 25.61
N PRO A 172 3.09 0.65 26.83
CA PRO A 172 4.19 0.99 27.74
C PRO A 172 5.01 -0.24 28.16
N LEU A 173 4.37 -1.40 28.34
CA LEU A 173 5.05 -2.66 28.70
C LEU A 173 5.93 -3.16 27.54
N TYR A 174 5.41 -3.15 26.32
CA TYR A 174 6.16 -3.57 25.14
C TYR A 174 7.38 -2.67 24.92
N LEU A 175 7.20 -1.35 25.00
CA LEU A 175 8.31 -0.40 24.86
C LEU A 175 9.38 -0.60 25.95
N MET A 176 8.96 -0.87 27.20
CA MET A 176 9.87 -1.19 28.29
C MET A 176 10.65 -2.49 28.03
N ILE A 177 9.97 -3.59 27.68
CA ILE A 177 10.61 -4.88 27.42
C ILE A 177 11.58 -4.77 26.23
N ILE A 178 11.16 -4.09 25.16
CA ILE A 178 11.99 -3.83 23.98
C ILE A 178 13.25 -3.08 24.41
N TYR A 179 13.10 -1.97 25.14
CA TYR A 179 14.24 -1.16 25.61
C TYR A 179 15.21 -1.95 26.50
N LEU A 180 14.69 -2.72 27.46
CA LEU A 180 15.52 -3.54 28.35
C LEU A 180 16.26 -4.65 27.59
N SER A 181 15.60 -5.23 26.58
CA SER A 181 16.15 -6.32 25.75
C SER A 181 17.09 -5.82 24.65
N SER A 182 17.22 -4.49 24.49
CA SER A 182 18.11 -3.89 23.54
C SER A 182 19.57 -4.00 23.93
N VAL A 183 20.40 -4.14 22.92
CA VAL A 183 21.85 -4.09 23.03
C VAL A 183 22.38 -2.95 22.16
N ASP A 184 23.33 -2.20 22.71
CA ASP A 184 24.12 -1.27 21.89
C ASP A 184 24.96 -2.12 20.93
N GLN A 185 24.77 -1.97 19.62
CA GLN A 185 25.62 -2.65 18.66
C GLN A 185 26.97 -1.94 18.60
N HIS A 186 28.03 -2.64 18.98
CA HIS A 186 29.39 -2.15 18.76
C HIS A 186 29.70 -2.21 17.25
N ASN A 187 30.05 -1.07 16.66
CA ASN A 187 30.51 -1.01 15.28
C ASN A 187 32.05 -0.99 15.27
N GLU A 188 32.67 -2.13 14.97
CA GLU A 188 34.13 -2.31 14.95
C GLU A 188 34.84 -1.37 13.95
N TYR A 189 34.14 -0.91 12.90
CA TYR A 189 34.72 -0.01 11.89
C TYR A 189 34.78 1.46 12.32
N LEU A 190 34.10 1.84 13.41
CA LEU A 190 34.14 3.21 13.91
C LEU A 190 35.37 3.50 14.80
N ASN A 191 36.21 2.49 15.11
CA ASN A 191 37.46 2.61 15.85
C ASN A 191 37.42 3.51 17.11
N ASN A 192 36.23 3.71 17.69
CA ASN A 192 36.06 4.34 18.99
C ASN A 192 36.03 3.19 20.01
N ASN A 193 37.10 3.10 20.80
CA ASN A 193 37.17 2.25 21.96
C ASN A 193 35.91 2.44 22.82
N ARG A 194 35.01 1.44 22.85
CA ARG A 194 33.93 1.31 23.85
C ARG A 194 32.96 2.50 24.01
N GLU A 195 32.83 3.40 23.04
CA GLU A 195 31.88 4.50 23.20
C GLU A 195 30.46 4.03 22.85
N LYS A 196 29.64 3.90 23.89
CA LYS A 196 28.19 3.83 23.82
C LYS A 196 27.70 4.98 22.94
N SER A 197 27.32 4.69 21.69
CA SER A 197 26.93 5.71 20.71
C SER A 197 25.41 5.76 20.53
N LYS A 198 24.90 7.00 20.51
CA LYS A 198 23.48 7.36 20.33
C LYS A 198 22.91 6.86 18.99
N GLU A 199 23.77 6.55 18.02
CA GLU A 199 23.41 6.13 16.66
C GLU A 199 23.33 4.60 16.49
N ASN A 200 23.79 3.83 17.48
CA ASN A 200 23.97 2.36 17.37
C ASN A 200 23.00 1.55 18.26
N PHE A 201 21.95 2.17 18.79
CA PHE A 201 20.97 1.46 19.61
C PHE A 201 20.00 0.65 18.72
N THR A 202 20.27 -0.64 18.58
CA THR A 202 19.34 -1.57 17.95
C THR A 202 18.42 -2.19 18.99
N GLY A 203 17.12 -1.93 18.86
CA GLY A 203 16.09 -2.22 19.85
C GLY A 203 16.01 -3.70 20.27
N VAL A 204 15.86 -4.68 19.39
CA VAL A 204 15.98 -6.11 19.76
C VAL A 204 16.40 -6.92 18.53
N ASN A 205 17.27 -7.93 18.73
CA ASN A 205 17.71 -8.84 17.67
C ASN A 205 16.64 -9.86 17.22
N CYS A 206 15.52 -9.95 17.93
CA CYS A 206 14.40 -10.83 17.61
C CYS A 206 13.14 -10.30 18.31
N TRP A 207 12.05 -10.11 17.56
CA TRP A 207 10.75 -9.68 18.09
C TRP A 207 9.72 -10.82 18.08
N ASN A 208 10.19 -12.07 17.91
CA ASN A 208 9.34 -13.26 18.08
C ASN A 208 8.84 -13.31 19.52
N GLY A 209 7.51 -13.36 19.68
CA GLY A 209 6.85 -13.33 20.99
C GLY A 209 6.08 -12.04 21.29
N PHE A 210 6.26 -11.00 20.48
CA PHE A 210 5.38 -9.82 20.51
C PHE A 210 4.19 -10.02 19.56
N ASP A 211 3.03 -9.49 19.96
CA ASP A 211 1.85 -9.42 19.10
C ASP A 211 2.14 -8.49 17.89
N PHE A 212 1.96 -9.04 16.69
CA PHE A 212 2.25 -8.35 15.44
C PHE A 212 1.43 -7.08 15.24
N ASP A 213 0.16 -7.06 15.67
CA ASP A 213 -0.73 -5.91 15.50
C ASP A 213 -0.30 -4.76 16.42
N ILE A 214 0.17 -5.08 17.61
CA ILE A 214 0.76 -4.09 18.54
C ILE A 214 2.05 -3.51 17.95
N ILE A 215 2.94 -4.35 17.40
CA ILE A 215 4.18 -3.87 16.76
C ILE A 215 3.85 -2.96 15.56
N ASN A 216 2.90 -3.35 14.72
CA ASN A 216 2.48 -2.52 13.59
C ASN A 216 1.92 -1.17 14.03
N ALA A 217 1.12 -1.13 15.09
CA ALA A 217 0.61 0.12 15.66
C ALA A 217 1.76 1.02 16.18
N LEU A 218 2.74 0.44 16.88
CA LEU A 218 3.92 1.17 17.35
C LEU A 218 4.78 1.72 16.19
N VAL A 219 4.88 0.98 15.08
CA VAL A 219 5.57 1.45 13.86
C VAL A 219 4.77 2.56 13.17
N ALA A 220 3.45 2.41 13.06
CA ALA A 220 2.58 3.43 12.47
C ALA A 220 2.61 4.75 13.26
N GLU A 221 2.79 4.70 14.57
CA GLU A 221 3.00 5.87 15.43
C GLU A 221 4.41 6.47 15.35
N GLY A 222 5.34 5.84 14.61
CA GLY A 222 6.73 6.29 14.53
C GLY A 222 7.55 6.05 15.80
N LEU A 223 7.11 5.15 16.68
CA LEU A 223 7.82 4.76 17.89
C LEU A 223 8.87 3.69 17.61
N LEU A 224 8.55 2.78 16.69
CA LEU A 224 9.45 1.72 16.24
C LEU A 224 9.67 1.80 14.73
N GLU A 225 10.74 1.16 14.26
CA GLU A 225 11.01 0.95 12.85
C GLU A 225 11.55 -0.47 12.63
N PHE A 226 11.16 -1.11 11.54
CA PHE A 226 11.76 -2.37 11.13
C PHE A 226 13.13 -2.13 10.48
N SER A 227 14.12 -2.95 10.79
CA SER A 227 15.34 -2.98 9.99
C SER A 227 15.03 -3.31 8.53
N SER A 228 15.96 -2.98 7.62
CA SER A 228 15.82 -3.23 6.17
C SER A 228 15.55 -4.69 5.79
N ASN A 229 16.03 -5.64 6.61
CA ASN A 229 15.76 -7.08 6.48
C ASN A 229 14.67 -7.60 7.44
N LYS A 230 13.95 -6.71 8.13
CA LYS A 230 12.82 -6.97 9.05
C LYS A 230 13.10 -7.92 10.23
N ASN A 231 14.37 -8.21 10.50
CA ASN A 231 14.76 -9.12 11.58
C ASN A 231 14.97 -8.40 12.93
N LYS A 232 15.04 -7.06 12.93
CA LYS A 232 15.25 -6.23 14.11
C LYS A 232 14.19 -5.16 14.21
N LEU A 233 13.86 -4.80 15.46
CA LEU A 233 13.12 -3.59 15.78
C LEU A 233 14.11 -2.51 16.21
N ILE A 234 14.04 -1.35 15.59
CA ILE A 234 14.82 -0.17 15.92
C ILE A 234 13.90 0.77 16.69
N MET A 235 14.33 1.19 17.87
CA MET A 235 13.52 2.05 18.71
C MET A 235 13.87 3.51 18.47
N LYS A 236 12.83 4.34 18.25
CA LYS A 236 13.02 5.77 18.04
C LYS A 236 13.17 6.51 19.37
N LYS A 237 13.70 7.74 19.29
CA LYS A 237 13.92 8.63 20.43
C LYS A 237 12.69 8.80 21.33
N GLN A 238 11.51 8.97 20.72
CA GLN A 238 10.24 9.09 21.45
C GLN A 238 9.89 7.82 22.22
N ALA A 239 10.10 6.64 21.63
CA ALA A 239 9.86 5.37 22.28
C ALA A 239 10.82 5.08 23.44
N MET A 240 12.11 5.45 23.28
CA MET A 240 13.08 5.41 24.39
C MET A 240 12.64 6.27 25.57
N ASN A 241 12.14 7.48 25.29
CA ASN A 241 11.64 8.38 26.32
C ASN A 241 10.45 7.75 27.07
N VAL A 242 9.45 7.24 26.34
CA VAL A 242 8.29 6.56 26.96
C VAL A 242 8.74 5.36 27.80
N ALA A 243 9.64 4.51 27.29
CA ALA A 243 10.15 3.34 28.02
C ALA A 243 10.87 3.74 29.31
N ARG A 244 11.72 4.78 29.28
CA ARG A 244 12.44 5.27 30.45
C ARG A 244 11.51 5.89 31.48
N GLU A 245 10.53 6.67 31.05
CA GLU A 245 9.53 7.27 31.96
C GLU A 245 8.67 6.21 32.64
N VAL A 246 8.35 5.11 31.94
CA VAL A 246 7.67 3.96 32.54
C VAL A 246 8.57 3.26 33.56
N LEU A 247 9.84 3.02 33.23
CA LEU A 247 10.82 2.41 34.14
C LEU A 247 11.01 3.23 35.43
N LYS A 248 11.16 4.56 35.32
CA LYS A 248 11.30 5.47 36.48
C LYS A 248 10.10 5.39 37.44
N LYS A 249 8.91 5.04 36.94
CA LYS A 249 7.66 4.97 37.73
C LYS A 249 7.39 3.59 38.31
N ILE A 250 8.06 2.55 37.79
CA ILE A 250 7.86 1.18 38.22
C ILE A 250 8.79 0.88 39.39
N ASN A 251 8.24 0.33 40.47
CA ASN A 251 9.00 -0.07 41.65
C ASN A 251 9.63 -1.46 41.45
N ILE A 252 10.72 -1.53 40.68
CA ILE A 252 11.51 -2.75 40.48
C ILE A 252 12.96 -2.49 40.89
N ASP A 253 13.50 -3.38 41.72
CA ASP A 253 14.89 -3.32 42.18
C ASP A 253 15.87 -3.34 41.00
N GLY A 254 16.86 -2.45 41.05
CA GLY A 254 17.94 -2.38 40.06
C GLY A 254 17.64 -1.52 38.82
N VAL A 255 16.41 -1.01 38.67
CA VAL A 255 16.07 -0.07 37.58
C VAL A 255 16.94 1.19 37.63
N ASP A 256 17.15 1.79 38.80
CA ASP A 256 17.95 3.01 38.94
C ASP A 256 19.39 2.82 38.44
N LYS A 257 20.04 1.72 38.84
CA LYS A 257 21.39 1.37 38.38
C LYS A 257 21.45 1.15 36.87
N LEU A 258 20.42 0.52 36.28
CA LEU A 258 20.34 0.30 34.84
C LEU A 258 20.14 1.62 34.07
N LEU A 259 19.29 2.51 34.58
CA LEU A 259 19.05 3.82 33.99
C LEU A 259 20.30 4.71 34.06
N GLU A 260 21.04 4.65 35.16
CA GLU A 260 22.34 5.32 35.35
C GLU A 260 23.40 4.78 34.36
N GLN A 261 23.51 3.46 34.18
CA GLN A 261 24.38 2.86 33.16
C GLN A 261 24.05 3.31 31.73
N ARG A 262 22.81 3.77 31.51
CA ARG A 262 22.27 4.25 30.23
C ARG A 262 21.97 5.77 30.24
N GLU A 263 22.69 6.55 31.04
CA GLU A 263 22.49 8.00 31.16
C GLU A 263 22.66 8.74 29.82
N TYR A 264 23.58 8.28 28.95
CA TYR A 264 23.77 8.82 27.60
C TYR A 264 22.50 8.79 26.72
N HIS A 265 21.52 7.93 27.02
CA HIS A 265 20.21 7.97 26.38
C HIS A 265 19.37 9.17 26.83
N GLU A 266 19.46 9.57 28.09
CA GLU A 266 18.79 10.78 28.59
C GLU A 266 19.34 12.02 27.88
N GLU A 267 20.66 12.10 27.73
CA GLU A 267 21.29 13.16 26.94
C GLU A 267 20.83 13.15 25.48
N TYR A 268 20.70 11.97 24.87
CA TYR A 268 20.19 11.85 23.50
C TYR A 268 18.74 12.31 23.39
N ILE A 269 17.89 11.89 24.32
CA ILE A 269 16.47 12.28 24.42
C ILE A 269 16.36 13.81 24.55
N ASN A 270 17.23 14.44 25.34
CA ASN A 270 17.19 15.88 25.56
C ASN A 270 17.93 16.70 24.48
N TYR A 271 18.74 16.06 23.64
CA TYR A 271 19.44 16.74 22.55
C TYR A 271 18.47 17.14 21.43
N ILE A 272 18.15 18.43 21.33
CA ILE A 272 17.35 19.00 20.24
C ILE A 272 18.27 19.16 19.03
N LYS A 273 17.92 18.52 17.91
CA LYS A 273 18.54 18.69 16.61
C LYS A 273 17.47 19.23 15.66
#